data_AF-A0A4V2VQ53-F1
#
_entry.id   AF-A0A4V2VQ53-F1
#
_cell.length_a   1.000
_cell.length_b   1.000
_cell.length_c   1.000
_cell.angle_alpha   90.00
_cell.angle_beta   90.00
_cell.angle_gamma   90.00
#
_symmetry.space_group_name_H-M   'P 1'
#
loop_
_entity.id
_entity.type
_entity.pdbx_description
1 polymer ?
#
loop_
_entity_poly.entity_id
_entity_poly.type
_entity_poly.pdbx_seq_one_letter_code
_entity_poly.pdbx_strand_id
1 'polypeptide(L)'
;MLDHLDWDAFLADPTQFKFAMPADDLREQLKPKAREFLTSLHSSPLVLKREAWALGAEALLLRFSSLWKTAPKPDPRRILRDLVDFSIFELGALPLLELTLIWSGITAKPVAPFFGPLISPSDKTLKAARGMAWDMTHLRALQDAARQTVLGSFFIPYFASLDARWRALLRLNPIRVMLVDDAKRSANFSRARDVEFQILLGEVMSPRATAERAPAKVQARRLAAKNLEREAMAQLAKREREAWKASTQVQ
;
A
#
# COMPACT_ATOMS: atom_id res chain seq x y z
N MET A 1 26.81 -1.98 -5.15
CA MET A 1 26.91 -1.22 -6.43
C MET A 1 27.66 0.08 -6.19
N LEU A 2 27.24 0.87 -5.20
CA LEU A 2 27.99 2.05 -4.75
C LEU A 2 29.38 1.69 -4.19
N ASP A 3 29.54 0.50 -3.61
CA ASP A 3 30.84 0.01 -3.12
C ASP A 3 31.85 -0.29 -4.25
N HIS A 4 31.41 -0.28 -5.51
CA HIS A 4 32.24 -0.50 -6.69
C HIS A 4 32.38 0.75 -7.56
N LEU A 5 31.75 1.85 -7.15
CA LEU A 5 31.90 3.15 -7.78
C LEU A 5 33.27 3.69 -7.44
N ASP A 6 33.98 4.21 -8.43
CA ASP A 6 35.17 5.02 -8.21
C ASP A 6 34.72 6.37 -7.65
N TRP A 7 34.77 6.49 -6.32
CA TRP A 7 34.31 7.67 -5.61
C TRP A 7 35.15 8.90 -5.93
N ASP A 8 36.45 8.74 -6.16
CA ASP A 8 37.34 9.86 -6.49
C ASP A 8 36.99 10.40 -7.88
N ALA A 9 36.74 9.51 -8.85
CA ALA A 9 36.29 9.92 -10.18
C ALA A 9 34.89 10.56 -10.16
N PHE A 10 33.96 10.02 -9.36
CA PHE A 10 32.62 10.56 -9.24
C PHE A 10 32.59 11.94 -8.55
N LEU A 11 33.44 12.16 -7.54
CA LEU A 11 33.57 13.46 -6.88
C LEU A 11 34.16 14.53 -7.81
N ALA A 12 35.04 14.13 -8.73
CA ALA A 12 35.60 15.02 -9.74
C ALA A 12 34.60 15.35 -10.86
N ASP A 13 33.77 14.41 -11.29
CA ASP A 13 32.69 14.61 -12.25
C ASP A 13 31.44 13.75 -11.92
N PRO A 14 30.42 14.35 -11.25
CA PRO A 14 29.21 13.64 -10.84
C PRO A 14 28.31 13.17 -12.00
N THR A 15 28.63 13.54 -13.25
CA THR A 15 27.89 13.09 -14.43
C THR A 15 28.40 11.76 -14.97
N GLN A 16 29.55 11.28 -14.48
CA GLN A 16 30.18 10.03 -14.94
C GLN A 16 30.23 8.98 -13.82
N PHE A 17 29.51 7.88 -14.03
CA PHE A 17 29.58 6.71 -13.17
C PHE A 17 30.67 5.76 -13.67
N LYS A 18 31.88 5.90 -13.12
CA LYS A 18 32.99 4.97 -13.37
C LYS A 18 33.02 3.89 -12.31
N PHE A 19 33.10 2.64 -12.75
CA PHE A 19 33.20 1.48 -11.87
C PHE A 19 34.58 0.85 -12.01
N ALA A 20 35.02 0.15 -10.97
CA ALA A 20 36.35 -0.49 -10.93
C ALA A 20 36.59 -1.54 -12.04
N MET A 21 35.55 -1.95 -12.76
CA MET A 21 35.60 -2.87 -13.90
C MET A 21 34.41 -2.65 -14.84
N PRO A 22 34.41 -3.22 -16.06
CA PRO A 22 33.28 -3.14 -16.98
C PRO A 22 31.97 -3.61 -16.33
N ALA A 23 30.86 -2.96 -16.69
CA ALA A 23 29.57 -3.19 -16.03
C ALA A 23 29.05 -4.63 -16.15
N ASP A 24 29.32 -5.31 -17.26
CA ASP A 24 28.90 -6.70 -17.47
C ASP A 24 29.73 -7.69 -16.62
N ASP A 25 31.04 -7.45 -16.49
CA ASP A 25 31.91 -8.25 -15.62
C ASP A 25 31.53 -8.06 -14.14
N LEU A 26 31.26 -6.82 -13.74
CA LEU A 26 30.76 -6.50 -12.40
C LEU A 26 29.42 -7.18 -12.13
N ARG A 27 28.52 -7.19 -13.13
CA ARG A 27 27.22 -7.86 -13.01
C ARG A 27 27.40 -9.36 -12.77
N GLU A 28 28.22 -10.04 -13.57
CA GLU A 28 28.44 -11.48 -13.40
C GLU A 28 29.16 -11.80 -12.07
N GLN A 29 30.11 -10.96 -11.64
CA GLN A 29 30.76 -11.11 -10.34
C GLN A 29 29.77 -10.95 -9.15
N LEU A 30 28.84 -10.00 -9.24
CA LEU A 30 27.87 -9.73 -8.17
C LEU A 30 26.67 -10.69 -8.17
N LYS A 31 26.40 -11.35 -9.29
CA LYS A 31 25.23 -12.21 -9.49
C LYS A 31 25.07 -13.32 -8.44
N PRO A 32 26.12 -14.05 -8.01
CA PRO A 32 25.98 -15.07 -6.96
C PRO A 32 25.54 -14.46 -5.63
N LYS A 33 26.20 -13.39 -5.18
CA LYS A 33 25.85 -12.68 -3.93
C LYS A 33 24.45 -12.07 -4.01
N ALA A 34 24.08 -11.51 -5.15
CA ALA A 34 22.73 -10.98 -5.37
C ALA A 34 21.67 -12.10 -5.30
N ARG A 35 21.94 -13.29 -5.88
CA ARG A 35 21.03 -14.44 -5.78
C ARG A 35 20.90 -14.97 -4.36
N GLU A 36 22.01 -15.06 -3.63
CA GLU A 36 22.01 -15.44 -2.21
C GLU A 36 21.20 -14.44 -1.39
N PHE A 37 21.45 -13.15 -1.58
CA PHE A 37 20.69 -12.09 -0.93
C PHE A 37 19.19 -12.17 -1.27
N LEU A 38 18.81 -12.32 -2.54
CA LEU A 38 17.40 -12.48 -2.94
C LEU A 38 16.77 -13.73 -2.30
N THR A 39 17.50 -14.84 -2.26
CA THR A 39 17.04 -16.07 -1.58
C THR A 39 16.83 -15.81 -0.09
N SER A 40 17.74 -15.08 0.56
CA SER A 40 17.61 -14.71 1.97
C SER A 40 16.37 -13.86 2.22
N LEU A 41 16.02 -12.96 1.28
CA LEU A 41 14.83 -12.12 1.37
C LEU A 41 13.53 -12.93 1.31
N HIS A 42 13.48 -14.05 0.59
CA HIS A 42 12.27 -14.88 0.51
C HIS A 42 11.87 -15.51 1.87
N SER A 43 12.83 -15.66 2.78
CA SER A 43 12.59 -16.16 4.14
C SER A 43 12.49 -15.05 5.19
N SER A 44 12.69 -13.78 4.78
CA SER A 44 12.64 -12.64 5.69
C SER A 44 11.20 -12.41 6.20
N PRO A 45 10.97 -12.42 7.52
CA PRO A 45 9.64 -12.13 8.09
C PRO A 45 9.10 -10.77 7.67
N LEU A 46 9.99 -9.79 7.47
CA LEU A 46 9.60 -8.45 7.02
C LEU A 46 9.09 -8.46 5.57
N VAL A 47 9.74 -9.23 4.69
CA VAL A 47 9.33 -9.36 3.29
C VAL A 47 8.02 -10.11 3.20
N LEU A 48 7.88 -11.25 3.89
CA LEU A 48 6.64 -12.03 3.94
C LEU A 48 5.45 -11.19 4.45
N LYS A 49 5.68 -10.35 5.46
CA LYS A 49 4.67 -9.42 5.97
C LYS A 49 4.27 -8.37 4.95
N ARG A 50 5.24 -7.80 4.20
CA ARG A 50 4.96 -6.84 3.12
C ARG A 50 4.20 -7.50 1.98
N GLU A 51 4.54 -8.74 1.62
CA GLU A 51 3.79 -9.52 0.63
C GLU A 51 2.35 -9.75 1.08
N ALA A 52 2.13 -10.13 2.35
CA ALA A 52 0.79 -10.29 2.91
C ALA A 52 -0.03 -8.99 2.83
N TRP A 53 0.59 -7.84 3.12
CA TRP A 53 -0.06 -6.53 2.95
C TRP A 53 -0.37 -6.20 1.50
N ALA A 54 0.55 -6.47 0.57
CA ALA A 54 0.33 -6.24 -0.85
C ALA A 54 -0.83 -7.11 -1.38
N LEU A 55 -0.90 -8.38 -0.97
CA LEU A 55 -2.02 -9.26 -1.32
C LEU A 55 -3.36 -8.77 -0.74
N GLY A 56 -3.37 -8.32 0.52
CA GLY A 56 -4.55 -7.73 1.15
C GLY A 56 -5.01 -6.43 0.47
N ALA A 57 -4.06 -5.56 0.11
CA ALA A 57 -4.35 -4.33 -0.64
C ALA A 57 -4.84 -4.64 -2.06
N GLU A 58 -4.29 -5.66 -2.72
CA GLU A 58 -4.78 -6.12 -4.03
C GLU A 58 -6.22 -6.60 -3.94
N ALA A 59 -6.54 -7.44 -2.94
CA ALA A 59 -7.91 -7.90 -2.71
C ALA A 59 -8.87 -6.73 -2.49
N LEU A 60 -8.48 -5.74 -1.67
CA LEU A 60 -9.27 -4.53 -1.43
C LEU A 60 -9.48 -3.71 -2.72
N LEU A 61 -8.45 -3.54 -3.54
CA LEU A 61 -8.52 -2.80 -4.81
C LEU A 61 -9.39 -3.50 -5.85
N LEU A 62 -9.35 -4.83 -5.92
CA LEU A 62 -10.21 -5.63 -6.78
C LEU A 62 -11.67 -5.55 -6.34
N ARG A 63 -11.92 -5.68 -5.02
CA ARG A 63 -13.26 -5.47 -4.45
C ARG A 63 -13.79 -4.08 -4.78
N PHE A 64 -12.96 -3.05 -4.63
CA PHE A 64 -13.28 -1.68 -5.04
C PHE A 64 -13.64 -1.59 -6.52
N SER A 65 -12.82 -2.16 -7.41
CA SER A 65 -13.09 -2.15 -8.86
C SER A 65 -14.42 -2.84 -9.21
N SER A 66 -14.73 -3.98 -8.57
CA SER A 66 -16.01 -4.67 -8.75
C SER A 66 -17.20 -3.83 -8.27
N LEU A 67 -17.10 -3.18 -7.11
CA LEU A 67 -18.15 -2.29 -6.60
C LEU A 67 -18.36 -1.07 -7.51
N TRP A 68 -17.28 -0.52 -8.06
CA TRP A 68 -17.35 0.60 -9.00
C TRP A 68 -18.05 0.19 -10.29
N LYS A 69 -17.64 -0.94 -10.88
CA LYS A 69 -18.14 -1.43 -12.17
C LYS A 69 -19.62 -1.80 -12.14
N THR A 70 -20.09 -2.40 -11.04
CA THR A 70 -21.45 -2.94 -10.94
C THR A 70 -22.51 -1.86 -10.69
N ALA A 71 -22.12 -0.64 -10.33
CA ALA A 71 -23.03 0.46 -10.09
C ALA A 71 -23.22 1.32 -11.35
N PRO A 72 -24.46 1.55 -11.83
CA PRO A 72 -24.73 2.48 -12.94
C PRO A 72 -24.22 3.90 -12.66
N LYS A 73 -24.27 4.30 -11.38
CA LYS A 73 -23.70 5.54 -10.86
C LYS A 73 -22.96 5.22 -9.56
N PRO A 74 -21.61 5.13 -9.58
CA PRO A 74 -20.82 4.86 -8.38
C PRO A 74 -21.07 5.91 -7.29
N ASP A 75 -21.47 5.46 -6.10
CA ASP A 75 -21.59 6.30 -4.90
C ASP A 75 -20.39 6.03 -3.97
N PRO A 76 -19.50 7.01 -3.78
CA PRO A 76 -18.35 6.88 -2.88
C PRO A 76 -18.72 6.47 -1.44
N ARG A 77 -19.87 6.89 -0.91
CA ARG A 77 -20.28 6.55 0.47
C ARG A 77 -20.66 5.07 0.57
N ARG A 78 -21.48 4.58 -0.36
CA ARG A 78 -21.80 3.15 -0.48
C ARG A 78 -20.55 2.29 -0.70
N ILE A 79 -19.67 2.70 -1.63
CA ILE A 79 -18.43 1.97 -1.90
C ILE A 79 -17.57 1.88 -0.64
N LEU A 80 -17.40 3.00 0.08
CA LEU A 80 -16.62 3.00 1.32
C LEU A 80 -17.24 2.09 2.38
N ARG A 81 -18.55 2.12 2.59
CA ARG A 81 -19.24 1.20 3.50
C ARG A 81 -18.95 -0.26 3.16
N ASP A 82 -19.14 -0.64 1.91
CA ASP A 82 -19.00 -2.03 1.48
C ASP A 82 -17.53 -2.49 1.56
N LEU A 83 -16.57 -1.58 1.33
CA LEU A 83 -15.13 -1.83 1.56
C LEU A 83 -14.77 -1.94 3.05
N VAL A 84 -15.44 -1.19 3.93
CA VAL A 84 -15.25 -1.32 5.39
C VAL A 84 -15.77 -2.66 5.89
N ASP A 85 -16.93 -3.10 5.41
CA ASP A 85 -17.47 -4.43 5.72
C ASP A 85 -16.51 -5.52 5.22
N PHE A 86 -16.07 -5.45 3.96
CA PHE A 86 -15.07 -6.37 3.42
C PHE A 86 -13.79 -6.39 4.26
N SER A 87 -13.30 -5.21 4.66
CA SER A 87 -12.09 -5.08 5.49
C SER A 87 -12.25 -5.80 6.83
N ILE A 88 -13.38 -5.58 7.52
CA ILE A 88 -13.60 -6.15 8.85
C ILE A 88 -13.82 -7.67 8.77
N PHE A 89 -14.64 -8.14 7.84
CA PHE A 89 -15.16 -9.51 7.84
C PHE A 89 -14.40 -10.48 6.94
N GLU A 90 -13.76 -10.01 5.87
CA GLU A 90 -13.00 -10.87 4.95
C GLU A 90 -11.49 -10.66 5.09
N LEU A 91 -11.05 -9.41 5.14
CA LEU A 91 -9.62 -9.08 5.27
C LEU A 91 -9.11 -9.31 6.71
N GLY A 92 -9.99 -9.25 7.71
CA GLY A 92 -9.63 -9.37 9.12
C GLY A 92 -8.81 -8.18 9.64
N ALA A 93 -8.78 -7.07 8.91
CA ALA A 93 -8.02 -5.86 9.23
C ALA A 93 -8.76 -4.64 8.70
N LEU A 94 -8.62 -3.48 9.36
CA LEU A 94 -9.17 -2.22 8.85
C LEU A 94 -8.02 -1.34 8.31
N PRO A 95 -7.67 -1.45 7.01
CA PRO A 95 -6.54 -0.76 6.40
C PRO A 95 -6.89 0.72 6.15
N LEU A 96 -6.88 1.52 7.22
CA LEU A 96 -7.33 2.91 7.17
C LEU A 96 -6.56 3.72 6.12
N LEU A 97 -5.25 3.52 5.97
CA LEU A 97 -4.45 4.21 4.97
C LEU A 97 -5.01 4.01 3.54
N GLU A 98 -5.22 2.76 3.15
CA GLU A 98 -5.67 2.37 1.83
C GLU A 98 -7.12 2.80 1.60
N LEU A 99 -7.99 2.65 2.60
CA LEU A 99 -9.37 3.13 2.54
C LEU A 99 -9.45 4.65 2.37
N THR A 100 -8.63 5.41 3.11
CA THR A 100 -8.59 6.87 2.98
C THR A 100 -8.01 7.29 1.62
N LEU A 101 -7.02 6.58 1.08
CA LEU A 101 -6.48 6.84 -0.27
C LEU A 101 -7.53 6.57 -1.35
N ILE A 102 -8.23 5.43 -1.28
CA ILE A 102 -9.32 5.09 -2.20
C ILE A 102 -10.40 6.17 -2.14
N TRP A 103 -10.92 6.47 -0.95
CA TRP A 103 -11.95 7.48 -0.77
C TRP A 103 -11.50 8.87 -1.27
N SER A 104 -10.28 9.30 -0.93
CA SER A 104 -9.76 10.60 -1.37
C SER A 104 -9.63 10.66 -2.89
N GLY A 105 -9.22 9.56 -3.53
CA GLY A 105 -9.06 9.50 -4.97
C GLY A 105 -10.38 9.48 -5.73
N ILE A 106 -11.39 8.75 -5.25
CA ILE A 106 -12.69 8.64 -5.93
C ILE A 106 -13.62 9.84 -5.69
N THR A 107 -13.38 10.61 -4.64
CA THR A 107 -14.13 11.85 -4.37
C THR A 107 -13.51 13.09 -5.02
N ALA A 108 -12.29 12.98 -5.54
CA ALA A 108 -11.67 14.05 -6.31
C ALA A 108 -12.47 14.33 -7.60
N LYS A 109 -12.43 15.60 -8.06
CA LYS A 109 -13.06 16.04 -9.30
C LYS A 109 -11.99 16.62 -10.23
N PRO A 110 -11.59 15.93 -11.31
CA PRO A 110 -11.97 14.55 -11.69
C PRO A 110 -11.39 13.49 -10.74
N VAL A 111 -11.88 12.25 -10.83
CA VAL A 111 -11.34 11.10 -10.06
C VAL A 111 -9.84 10.98 -10.31
N ALA A 112 -9.08 10.66 -9.24
CA ALA A 112 -7.63 10.61 -9.32
C ALA A 112 -7.15 9.60 -10.38
N PRO A 113 -6.28 10.01 -11.34
CA PRO A 113 -5.82 9.15 -12.43
C PRO A 113 -5.15 7.85 -12.00
N PHE A 114 -4.63 7.79 -10.77
CA PHE A 114 -4.09 6.57 -10.17
C PHE A 114 -5.11 5.43 -10.18
N PHE A 115 -6.39 5.72 -9.91
CA PHE A 115 -7.46 4.72 -9.91
C PHE A 115 -8.07 4.48 -11.29
N GLY A 116 -7.62 5.18 -12.34
CA GLY A 116 -8.08 5.05 -13.72
C GLY A 116 -8.26 3.59 -14.19
N PRO A 117 -7.24 2.72 -14.05
CA PRO A 117 -7.34 1.31 -14.45
C PRO A 117 -8.40 0.51 -13.69
N LEU A 118 -8.81 0.94 -12.49
CA LEU A 118 -9.80 0.23 -11.67
C LEU A 118 -11.23 0.73 -11.91
N ILE A 119 -11.39 2.00 -12.30
CA ILE A 119 -12.69 2.63 -12.60
C ILE A 119 -13.09 2.51 -14.07
N SER A 120 -12.12 2.27 -14.96
CA SER A 120 -12.30 1.99 -16.39
C SER A 120 -11.60 0.66 -16.71
N PRO A 121 -12.22 -0.47 -16.31
CA PRO A 121 -11.52 -1.74 -16.27
C PRO A 121 -11.25 -2.30 -17.67
N SER A 122 -10.07 -2.87 -17.85
CA SER A 122 -9.60 -3.56 -19.06
C SER A 122 -8.97 -4.93 -18.74
N ASP A 123 -8.48 -5.63 -19.77
CA ASP A 123 -7.66 -6.83 -19.66
C ASP A 123 -6.44 -6.66 -18.72
N LYS A 124 -5.95 -5.41 -18.58
CA LYS A 124 -4.81 -5.06 -17.73
C LYS A 124 -5.17 -4.74 -16.28
N THR A 125 -6.45 -4.74 -15.89
CA THR A 125 -6.91 -4.34 -14.55
C THR A 125 -6.24 -5.15 -13.44
N LEU A 126 -6.14 -6.48 -13.59
CA LEU A 126 -5.52 -7.34 -12.57
C LEU A 126 -4.04 -6.98 -12.37
N LYS A 127 -3.31 -6.73 -13.47
CA LYS A 127 -1.91 -6.30 -13.41
C LYS A 127 -1.80 -4.92 -12.76
N ALA A 128 -2.70 -4.00 -13.09
CA ALA A 128 -2.74 -2.67 -12.51
C ALA A 128 -3.04 -2.72 -11.00
N ALA A 129 -4.06 -3.46 -10.57
CA ALA A 129 -4.42 -3.64 -9.16
C ALA A 129 -3.25 -4.18 -8.34
N ARG A 130 -2.55 -5.20 -8.84
CA ARG A 130 -1.34 -5.73 -8.20
C ARG A 130 -0.22 -4.67 -8.09
N GLY A 131 0.03 -3.90 -9.14
CA GLY A 131 1.03 -2.82 -9.11
C GLY A 131 0.68 -1.74 -8.09
N MET A 132 -0.57 -1.27 -8.12
CA MET A 132 -1.10 -0.27 -7.20
C MET A 132 -1.08 -0.75 -5.74
N ALA A 133 -1.32 -2.04 -5.50
CA ALA A 133 -1.23 -2.65 -4.17
C ALA A 133 0.20 -2.57 -3.61
N TRP A 134 1.21 -2.78 -4.47
CA TRP A 134 2.61 -2.58 -4.09
C TRP A 134 2.94 -1.12 -3.83
N ASP A 135 2.41 -0.17 -4.62
CA ASP A 135 2.60 1.27 -4.36
C ASP A 135 2.04 1.67 -2.98
N MET A 136 0.82 1.21 -2.64
CA MET A 136 0.21 1.45 -1.33
C MET A 136 0.98 0.77 -0.18
N THR A 137 1.43 -0.47 -0.40
CA THR A 137 2.24 -1.21 0.58
C THR A 137 3.59 -0.52 0.82
N HIS A 138 4.18 0.04 -0.23
CA HIS A 138 5.42 0.80 -0.11
C HIS A 138 5.22 2.04 0.75
N LEU A 139 4.12 2.78 0.57
CA LEU A 139 3.78 3.91 1.46
C LEU A 139 3.66 3.49 2.92
N ARG A 140 2.96 2.37 3.18
CA ARG A 140 2.84 1.82 4.53
C ARG A 140 4.21 1.45 5.10
N ALA A 141 5.09 0.84 4.31
CA ALA A 141 6.44 0.49 4.72
C ALA A 141 7.29 1.74 5.06
N LEU A 142 7.13 2.85 4.33
CA LEU A 142 7.76 4.12 4.67
C LEU A 142 7.24 4.66 6.00
N GLN A 143 5.93 4.59 6.24
CA GLN A 143 5.35 5.00 7.52
C GLN A 143 5.85 4.15 8.69
N ASP A 144 6.04 2.85 8.47
CA ASP A 144 6.65 1.99 9.49
C ASP A 144 8.13 2.30 9.69
N ALA A 145 8.87 2.65 8.64
CA ALA A 145 10.27 3.06 8.74
C ALA A 145 10.45 4.34 9.57
N ALA A 146 9.50 5.28 9.51
CA ALA A 146 9.53 6.47 10.36
C ALA A 146 9.48 6.14 11.87
N ARG A 147 8.99 4.96 12.25
CA ARG A 147 8.99 4.47 13.65
C ARG A 147 10.36 4.03 14.15
N GLN A 148 11.36 3.94 13.27
CA GLN A 148 12.74 3.64 13.66
C GLN A 148 13.44 4.84 14.29
N THR A 149 12.76 5.99 14.37
CA THR A 149 13.21 7.14 15.11
C THR A 149 13.54 6.75 16.57
N VAL A 150 14.71 7.19 17.04
CA VAL A 150 15.20 6.96 18.41
C VAL A 150 15.31 8.31 19.12
N LEU A 151 15.08 8.32 20.43
CA LEU A 151 15.13 9.50 21.30
C LEU A 151 16.23 10.51 20.89
N GLY A 152 15.83 11.71 20.51
CA GLY A 152 16.74 12.81 20.11
C GLY A 152 17.14 12.82 18.63
N SER A 153 16.70 11.86 17.83
CA SER A 153 16.82 11.84 16.37
C SER A 153 15.44 11.92 15.72
N PHE A 154 15.37 12.23 14.43
CA PHE A 154 14.16 12.02 13.63
C PHE A 154 14.56 11.43 12.29
N PHE A 155 13.93 10.31 11.91
CA PHE A 155 14.15 9.72 10.59
C PHE A 155 13.02 10.15 9.65
N ILE A 156 13.36 10.87 8.58
CA ILE A 156 12.40 11.22 7.52
C ILE A 156 12.60 10.24 6.35
N PRO A 157 11.80 9.16 6.27
CA PRO A 157 11.83 8.32 5.08
C PRO A 157 11.33 9.14 3.90
N TYR A 158 12.14 9.21 2.84
CA TYR A 158 11.74 9.82 1.59
C TYR A 158 11.59 8.75 0.51
N PHE A 159 10.63 8.96 -0.39
CA PHE A 159 10.41 8.12 -1.55
C PHE A 159 10.25 9.01 -2.77
N ALA A 160 11.15 8.81 -3.73
CA ALA A 160 11.07 9.47 -5.02
C ALA A 160 10.38 8.51 -6.00
N SER A 161 9.32 8.99 -6.66
CA SER A 161 8.66 8.28 -7.74
C SER A 161 8.56 9.16 -8.98
N LEU A 162 8.82 8.55 -10.14
CA LEU A 162 8.55 9.15 -11.44
C LEU A 162 7.10 8.95 -11.88
N ASP A 163 6.31 8.10 -11.19
CA ASP A 163 4.88 7.94 -11.50
C ASP A 163 4.09 9.19 -11.10
N ALA A 164 3.74 9.99 -12.11
CA ALA A 164 2.98 11.22 -11.93
C ALA A 164 1.60 10.99 -11.31
N ARG A 165 0.95 9.85 -11.58
CA ARG A 165 -0.38 9.52 -11.07
C ARG A 165 -0.32 9.21 -9.57
N TRP A 166 0.69 8.47 -9.15
CA TRP A 166 0.94 8.21 -7.74
C TRP A 166 1.24 9.49 -6.96
N ARG A 167 2.12 10.35 -7.49
CA ARG A 167 2.41 11.66 -6.89
C ARG A 167 1.17 12.54 -6.78
N ALA A 168 0.30 12.54 -7.79
CA ALA A 168 -0.96 13.29 -7.74
C ALA A 168 -1.87 12.77 -6.64
N LEU A 169 -2.02 11.45 -6.49
CA LEU A 169 -2.81 10.86 -5.41
C LEU A 169 -2.28 11.25 -4.01
N LEU A 170 -0.96 11.16 -3.79
CA LEU A 170 -0.37 11.52 -2.50
C LEU A 170 -0.56 13.01 -2.15
N ARG A 171 -0.64 13.89 -3.16
CA ARG A 171 -0.94 15.32 -2.98
C ARG A 171 -2.40 15.60 -2.65
N LEU A 172 -3.33 14.71 -2.97
CA LEU A 172 -4.74 14.85 -2.58
C LEU A 172 -4.95 14.66 -1.08
N ASN A 173 -4.11 13.85 -0.43
CA ASN A 173 -4.21 13.62 1.01
C ASN A 173 -2.81 13.54 1.66
N PRO A 174 -2.05 14.65 1.69
CA PRO A 174 -0.69 14.66 2.21
C PRO A 174 -0.69 14.47 3.72
N ILE A 175 0.39 13.87 4.24
CA ILE A 175 0.68 13.85 5.68
C ILE A 175 0.90 15.29 6.15
N ARG A 176 0.20 15.69 7.20
CA ARG A 176 0.33 17.01 7.84
C ARG A 176 1.04 16.94 9.17
N VAL A 177 0.81 15.86 9.92
CA VAL A 177 1.39 15.65 11.25
C VAL A 177 1.83 14.20 11.38
N MET A 178 2.99 14.00 12.00
CA MET A 178 3.47 12.71 12.48
C MET A 178 3.77 12.85 13.97
N LEU A 179 3.08 12.06 14.79
CA LEU A 179 3.33 11.98 16.23
C LEU A 179 4.06 10.67 16.51
N VAL A 180 5.28 10.76 17.03
CA VAL A 180 6.10 9.60 17.40
C VAL A 180 6.07 9.44 18.92
N ASP A 181 5.80 8.21 19.37
CA ASP A 181 5.92 7.79 20.76
C ASP A 181 7.10 6.81 20.82
N ASP A 182 8.27 7.33 21.21
CA ASP A 182 9.53 6.58 21.28
C ASP A 182 9.45 5.43 22.28
N ALA A 183 8.77 5.64 23.41
CA ALA A 183 8.61 4.62 24.44
C ALA A 183 7.84 3.40 23.92
N LYS A 184 6.86 3.62 23.03
CA LYS A 184 6.07 2.55 22.41
C LYS A 184 6.56 2.14 21.02
N ARG A 185 7.63 2.76 20.51
CA ARG A 185 8.11 2.61 19.13
C ARG A 185 6.98 2.69 18.11
N SER A 186 6.12 3.69 18.30
CA SER A 186 4.91 3.84 17.50
C SER A 186 4.85 5.23 16.88
N ALA A 187 4.22 5.32 15.71
CA ALA A 187 3.99 6.59 15.03
C ALA A 187 2.55 6.62 14.54
N ASN A 188 1.89 7.74 14.82
CA ASN A 188 0.58 8.09 14.31
C ASN A 188 0.75 9.18 13.25
N PHE A 189 -0.04 9.08 12.17
CA PHE A 189 0.00 10.01 11.06
C PHE A 189 -1.38 10.65 10.94
N SER A 190 -1.41 11.96 10.79
CA SER A 190 -2.61 12.71 10.40
C SER A 190 -2.39 13.32 9.03
N ARG A 191 -3.35 13.12 8.13
CA ARG A 191 -3.38 13.68 6.77
C ARG A 191 -4.40 14.79 6.66
N ALA A 192 -4.32 15.53 5.55
CA ALA A 192 -5.17 16.68 5.28
C ALA A 192 -6.67 16.39 5.39
N ARG A 193 -7.13 15.18 5.03
CA ARG A 193 -8.54 14.79 5.03
C ARG A 193 -8.91 13.76 6.09
N ASP A 194 -8.03 13.49 7.07
CA ASP A 194 -8.29 12.43 8.04
C ASP A 194 -9.51 12.72 8.93
N VAL A 195 -9.73 13.96 9.34
CA VAL A 195 -10.92 14.33 10.15
C VAL A 195 -12.21 14.08 9.36
N GLU A 196 -12.28 14.57 8.12
CA GLU A 196 -13.41 14.35 7.22
C GLU A 196 -13.65 12.85 7.00
N PHE A 197 -12.57 12.09 6.78
CA PHE A 197 -12.64 10.64 6.61
C PHE A 197 -13.14 9.90 7.86
N GLN A 198 -12.69 10.29 9.06
CA GLN A 198 -13.13 9.65 10.32
C GLN A 198 -14.61 9.93 10.62
N ILE A 199 -15.08 11.15 10.36
CA ILE A 199 -16.51 11.50 10.48
C ILE A 199 -17.31 10.62 9.51
N LEU A 200 -16.92 10.61 8.23
CA LEU A 200 -17.60 9.81 7.22
C LEU A 200 -17.58 8.32 7.56
N LEU A 201 -16.45 7.79 8.04
CA LEU A 201 -16.33 6.39 8.44
C LEU A 201 -17.35 6.05 9.55
N GLY A 202 -17.57 6.96 10.50
CA GLY A 202 -18.59 6.81 11.54
C GLY A 202 -20.02 6.80 10.99
N GLU A 203 -20.28 7.55 9.92
CA GLU A 203 -21.61 7.66 9.29
C GLU A 203 -21.95 6.49 8.37
N VAL A 204 -20.96 5.94 7.66
CA VAL A 204 -21.20 4.93 6.62
C VAL A 204 -21.12 3.50 7.11
N MET A 205 -20.55 3.25 8.29
CA MET A 205 -20.43 1.89 8.83
C MET A 205 -21.78 1.18 8.90
N SER A 206 -21.82 -0.08 8.44
CA SER A 206 -23.00 -0.92 8.60
C SER A 206 -23.28 -1.17 10.10
N PRO A 207 -24.52 -1.55 10.48
CA PRO A 207 -24.80 -1.96 11.86
C PRO A 207 -23.89 -3.10 12.34
N ARG A 208 -23.59 -4.04 11.42
CA ARG A 208 -22.68 -5.15 11.68
C ARG A 208 -21.26 -4.66 11.94
N ALA A 209 -20.71 -3.77 11.12
CA ALA A 209 -19.39 -3.16 11.34
C ALA A 209 -19.35 -2.28 12.60
N THR A 210 -20.46 -1.65 12.96
CA THR A 210 -20.55 -0.82 14.17
C THR A 210 -20.44 -1.68 15.44
N ALA A 211 -21.06 -2.86 15.47
CA ALA A 211 -20.92 -3.84 16.56
C ALA A 211 -19.49 -4.38 16.72
N GLU A 212 -18.63 -4.15 15.73
CA GLU A 212 -17.23 -4.56 15.69
C GLU A 212 -16.25 -3.47 16.20
N ARG A 213 -16.78 -2.37 16.76
CA ARG A 213 -16.01 -1.21 17.29
C ARG A 213 -15.63 -1.29 18.76
N ALA A 214 -16.13 -2.28 19.50
CA ALA A 214 -15.78 -2.44 20.91
C ALA A 214 -14.24 -2.46 21.08
N PRO A 215 -13.65 -1.77 22.08
CA PRO A 215 -12.19 -1.62 22.20
C PRO A 215 -11.43 -2.96 22.14
N ALA A 216 -11.96 -4.00 22.78
CA ALA A 216 -11.39 -5.34 22.75
C ALA A 216 -11.34 -5.94 21.33
N LYS A 217 -12.42 -5.81 20.55
CA LYS A 217 -12.49 -6.29 19.16
C LYS A 217 -11.54 -5.51 18.24
N VAL A 218 -11.46 -4.20 18.42
CA VAL A 218 -10.51 -3.34 17.69
C VAL A 218 -9.07 -3.75 18.00
N GLN A 219 -8.75 -4.00 19.27
CA GLN A 219 -7.42 -4.43 19.68
C GLN A 219 -7.08 -5.82 19.15
N ALA A 220 -8.01 -6.78 19.22
CA ALA A 220 -7.85 -8.11 18.64
C ALA A 220 -7.56 -8.03 17.13
N ARG A 221 -8.31 -7.19 16.40
CA ARG A 221 -8.09 -6.97 14.95
C ARG A 221 -6.74 -6.33 14.66
N ARG A 222 -6.30 -5.36 15.48
CA ARG A 222 -4.97 -4.74 15.34
C ARG A 222 -3.84 -5.74 15.56
N LEU A 223 -4.00 -6.67 16.51
CA LEU A 223 -3.04 -7.75 16.74
C LEU A 223 -3.02 -8.73 15.58
N ALA A 224 -4.19 -9.16 15.10
CA ALA A 224 -4.31 -10.03 13.92
C ALA A 224 -3.67 -9.38 12.68
N ALA A 225 -3.91 -8.08 12.46
CA ALA A 225 -3.34 -7.32 11.34
C ALA A 225 -1.79 -7.24 11.37
N LYS A 226 -1.16 -7.35 12.56
CA LYS A 226 0.31 -7.41 12.67
C LYS A 226 0.88 -8.76 12.25
N ASN A 227 0.08 -9.82 12.39
CA ASN A 227 0.42 -11.22 12.12
C ASN A 227 -0.39 -11.74 10.92
N LEU A 228 -0.56 -10.90 9.89
CA LEU A 228 -1.26 -11.31 8.67
C LEU A 228 -0.49 -12.43 7.99
N GLU A 229 -1.15 -13.57 7.83
CA GLU A 229 -0.60 -14.73 7.15
C GLU A 229 -0.64 -14.53 5.64
N ARG A 230 0.53 -14.64 4.99
CA ARG A 230 0.67 -14.47 3.54
C ARG A 230 -0.26 -15.40 2.77
N GLU A 231 -0.37 -16.66 3.20
CA GLU A 231 -1.19 -17.66 2.51
C GLU A 231 -2.68 -17.32 2.55
N ALA A 232 -3.18 -16.89 3.71
CA ALA A 232 -4.57 -16.46 3.85
C ALA A 232 -4.87 -15.26 2.92
N MET A 233 -3.96 -14.29 2.85
CA MET A 233 -4.10 -13.14 1.95
C MET A 233 -3.97 -13.54 0.48
N ALA A 234 -3.14 -14.53 0.15
CA ALA A 234 -3.02 -15.06 -1.20
C ALA A 234 -4.32 -15.72 -1.68
N GLN A 235 -4.96 -16.52 -0.81
CA GLN A 235 -6.26 -17.11 -1.10
C GLN A 235 -7.35 -16.04 -1.23
N LEU A 236 -7.38 -15.03 -0.35
CA LEU A 236 -8.32 -13.92 -0.47
C LEU A 236 -8.14 -13.16 -1.80
N ALA A 237 -6.91 -12.77 -2.14
CA ALA A 237 -6.61 -12.10 -3.40
C ALA A 237 -6.99 -12.96 -4.61
N LYS A 238 -6.75 -14.28 -4.56
CA LYS A 238 -7.19 -15.23 -5.60
C LYS A 238 -8.70 -15.21 -5.77
N ARG A 239 -9.47 -15.33 -4.68
CA ARG A 239 -10.94 -15.26 -4.72
C ARG A 239 -11.44 -13.96 -5.34
N GLU A 240 -10.85 -12.82 -4.97
CA GLU A 240 -11.23 -11.52 -5.56
C GLU A 240 -10.87 -11.41 -7.05
N ARG A 241 -9.72 -11.97 -7.49
CA ARG A 241 -9.37 -12.02 -8.92
C ARG A 241 -10.38 -12.85 -9.71
N GLU A 242 -10.80 -13.99 -9.17
CA GLU A 242 -11.80 -14.87 -9.78
C GLU A 242 -13.17 -14.20 -9.86
N ALA A 243 -13.64 -13.61 -8.75
CA ALA A 243 -14.89 -12.87 -8.70
C ALA A 243 -14.89 -11.67 -9.67
N TRP A 244 -13.78 -10.93 -9.75
CA TRP A 244 -13.64 -9.82 -10.68
C TRP A 244 -13.72 -10.28 -12.14
N LYS A 245 -13.06 -11.39 -12.50
CA LYS A 245 -13.15 -11.99 -13.84
C LYS A 245 -14.58 -12.43 -14.18
N ALA A 246 -15.25 -13.13 -13.25
CA ALA A 246 -16.62 -13.58 -13.43
C ALA A 246 -17.57 -12.40 -13.69
N SER A 247 -17.40 -11.29 -12.97
CA SER A 247 -18.16 -10.04 -13.21
C SER A 247 -17.92 -9.39 -14.57
N THR A 248 -16.96 -9.87 -15.36
CA THR A 248 -16.61 -9.37 -16.70
C THR A 248 -17.13 -10.23 -17.83
N GLN A 249 -17.56 -11.47 -17.56
CA GLN A 249 -18.16 -12.35 -18.57
C GLN A 249 -19.68 -12.17 -18.71
N VAL A 250 -20.31 -11.34 -17.87
CA VAL A 250 -21.77 -11.13 -17.78
C VAL A 250 -22.20 -9.80 -18.43
N GLN A 251 -21.35 -9.18 -19.23
CA GLN A 251 -21.64 -7.96 -20.01
C GLN A 251 -21.37 -8.23 -21.49
#